data_AF-A0A0A7M616-F1
#
_entry.id   AF-A0A0A7M616-F1
#
_cell.length_a   1.000
_cell.length_b   1.000
_cell.length_c   1.000
_cell.angle_alpha   90.00
_cell.angle_beta   90.00
_cell.angle_gamma   90.00
#
_symmetry.space_group_name_H-M   'P 1'
#
loop_
_entity.id
_entity.type
_entity.pdbx_description
1 polymer ?
#
loop_
_entity_poly.entity_id
_entity_poly.type
_entity_poly.pdbx_seq_one_letter_code
_entity_poly.pdbx_strand_id
1 'polypeptide(L)'
;AYYEGQSIKDDHAQYRAKYPDTNSQLCTVLARSFADIGDIVRGKDLYRGNNRENDKLEKKLKEYFKKIYDNLVEKKEEAKDYYKDTTNYYELREDWWELNRETVWKAITCNAQGNRYFRATCGDNEKTATLAKDKCRCKDEYGKNETDQVPTYFDYVPQYLRWFEEWA
;
A
#
# COMPACT_ATOMS: atom_id res chain seq x y z
N ALA A 1 -5.94 -6.25 2.42
CA ALA A 1 -5.48 -5.14 3.29
C ALA A 1 -5.78 -5.42 4.77
N TYR A 2 -7.04 -5.38 5.24
CA TYR A 2 -7.34 -5.63 6.67
C TYR A 2 -6.77 -6.94 7.21
N TYR A 3 -7.07 -8.06 6.54
CA TYR A 3 -6.58 -9.38 6.98
C TYR A 3 -5.06 -9.50 6.94
N GLU A 4 -4.42 -8.93 5.92
CA GLU A 4 -2.96 -8.88 5.80
C GLU A 4 -2.34 -8.13 6.99
N GLY A 5 -2.87 -6.95 7.30
CA GLY A 5 -2.41 -6.16 8.43
C GLY A 5 -2.59 -6.86 9.78
N GLN A 6 -3.68 -7.63 9.93
CA GLN A 6 -3.91 -8.44 11.11
C GLN A 6 -2.90 -9.59 11.22
N SER A 7 -2.66 -10.33 10.14
CA SER A 7 -1.67 -11.42 10.12
C SER A 7 -0.27 -10.91 10.49
N ILE A 8 0.18 -9.84 9.83
CA ILE A 8 1.49 -9.22 10.09
C ILE A 8 1.63 -8.80 11.55
N LYS A 9 0.58 -8.20 12.13
CA LYS A 9 0.60 -7.79 13.53
C LYS A 9 0.80 -8.99 14.46
N ASP A 10 0.04 -10.06 14.24
CA ASP A 10 0.08 -11.25 15.10
C ASP A 10 1.44 -11.96 14.98
N ASP A 11 1.96 -12.10 13.76
CA ASP A 11 3.28 -12.68 13.51
C ASP A 11 4.41 -11.82 14.08
N HIS A 12 4.32 -10.50 13.93
CA HIS A 12 5.28 -9.55 14.48
C HIS A 12 5.33 -9.60 16.01
N ALA A 13 4.18 -9.75 16.66
CA ALA A 13 4.09 -9.91 18.11
C ALA A 13 4.81 -11.19 18.58
N GLN A 14 4.61 -12.30 17.88
CA GLN A 14 5.30 -13.57 18.17
C GLN A 14 6.82 -13.44 17.94
N TYR A 15 7.23 -12.80 16.84
CA TYR A 15 8.64 -12.58 16.51
C TYR A 15 9.33 -11.73 17.60
N ARG A 16 8.72 -10.63 18.04
CA ARG A 16 9.26 -9.79 19.12
C ARG A 16 9.33 -10.51 20.46
N ALA A 17 8.37 -11.38 20.77
CA ALA A 17 8.42 -12.18 21.98
C ALA A 17 9.58 -13.18 21.97
N LYS A 18 9.90 -13.74 20.80
CA LYS A 18 11.03 -14.67 20.61
C LYS A 18 12.39 -13.96 20.54
N TYR A 19 12.43 -12.76 19.98
CA TYR A 19 13.65 -11.97 19.75
C TYR A 19 13.51 -10.56 20.31
N PRO A 20 13.58 -10.38 21.64
CA PRO A 20 13.31 -9.10 22.29
C PRO A 20 14.29 -7.99 21.91
N ASP A 21 15.50 -8.34 21.48
CA ASP A 21 16.56 -7.40 21.08
C ASP A 21 16.39 -6.87 19.63
N THR A 22 15.37 -7.34 18.90
CA THR A 22 15.16 -6.93 17.51
C THR A 22 14.45 -5.58 17.42
N ASN A 23 15.01 -4.67 16.62
CA ASN A 23 14.45 -3.34 16.34
C ASN A 23 13.32 -3.36 15.29
N SER A 24 12.68 -4.51 15.05
CA SER A 24 11.66 -4.65 14.00
C SER A 24 10.46 -3.74 14.29
N GLN A 25 10.18 -2.81 13.36
CA GLN A 25 9.10 -1.85 13.49
C GLN A 25 7.88 -2.30 12.69
N LEU A 26 6.77 -2.60 13.38
CA LEU A 26 5.53 -3.08 12.75
C LEU A 26 5.08 -2.18 11.59
N CYS A 27 5.16 -0.85 11.74
CA CYS A 27 4.74 0.08 10.71
C CYS A 27 5.59 0.00 9.44
N THR A 28 6.88 -0.37 9.53
CA THR A 28 7.74 -0.58 8.36
C THR A 28 7.33 -1.85 7.61
N VAL A 29 7.05 -2.93 8.35
CA VAL A 29 6.58 -4.20 7.75
C VAL A 29 5.23 -3.98 7.05
N LEU A 30 4.29 -3.30 7.71
CA LEU A 30 3.01 -2.92 7.09
C LEU A 30 3.19 -2.04 5.85
N ALA A 31 4.16 -1.13 5.84
CA ALA A 31 4.50 -0.29 4.68
C ALA A 31 5.03 -1.11 3.49
N ARG A 32 5.80 -2.18 3.74
CA ARG A 32 6.28 -3.09 2.69
C ARG A 32 5.12 -3.89 2.08
N SER A 33 4.30 -4.55 2.89
CA SER A 33 3.12 -5.27 2.40
C SER A 33 2.12 -4.35 1.69
N PHE A 34 1.95 -3.11 2.15
CA PHE A 34 1.14 -2.12 1.45
C PHE A 34 1.66 -1.82 0.03
N ALA A 35 2.98 -1.65 -0.12
CA ALA A 35 3.59 -1.40 -1.41
C ALA A 35 3.48 -2.61 -2.35
N ASP A 36 3.63 -3.83 -1.83
CA ASP A 36 3.46 -5.06 -2.61
C ASP A 36 2.00 -5.27 -3.05
N ILE A 37 1.01 -4.98 -2.19
CA ILE A 37 -0.40 -4.93 -2.60
C ILE A 37 -0.60 -3.91 -3.74
N GLY A 38 0.03 -2.75 -3.65
CA GLY A 38 0.00 -1.72 -4.68
C GLY A 38 0.58 -2.23 -6.01
N ASP A 39 1.70 -2.93 -5.98
CA ASP A 39 2.31 -3.51 -7.18
C ASP A 39 1.46 -4.64 -7.79
N ILE A 40 0.81 -5.47 -6.97
CA ILE A 40 -0.14 -6.49 -7.45
C ILE A 40 -1.32 -5.82 -8.17
N VAL A 41 -1.94 -4.81 -7.55
CA VAL A 41 -3.08 -4.09 -8.14
C VAL A 41 -2.69 -3.42 -9.46
N ARG A 42 -1.51 -2.78 -9.48
CA ARG A 42 -0.97 -2.05 -10.65
C ARG A 42 -0.39 -2.97 -11.72
N GLY A 43 -0.28 -4.27 -11.48
CA GLY A 43 0.33 -5.21 -12.41
C GLY A 43 1.84 -5.03 -12.58
N LYS A 44 2.50 -4.48 -11.55
CA LYS A 44 3.96 -4.25 -11.46
C LYS A 44 4.68 -5.28 -10.59
N ASP A 45 3.94 -6.15 -9.91
CA ASP A 45 4.49 -7.20 -9.07
C ASP A 45 5.38 -8.17 -9.88
N LEU A 46 6.59 -8.41 -9.38
CA LEU A 46 7.64 -9.22 -9.99
C LEU A 46 7.57 -10.67 -9.53
N TYR A 47 6.72 -11.02 -8.56
CA TYR A 47 6.65 -12.36 -8.00
C TYR A 47 6.03 -13.35 -9.00
N ARG A 48 6.87 -14.20 -9.58
CA ARG A 48 6.48 -15.26 -10.54
C ARG A 48 6.47 -16.66 -9.91
N GLY A 49 6.01 -16.78 -8.67
CA GLY A 49 6.01 -18.04 -7.91
C GLY A 49 5.12 -19.13 -8.50
N ASN A 50 4.07 -19.56 -7.80
CA ASN A 50 3.11 -20.52 -8.35
C ASN A 50 2.29 -19.84 -9.46
N ASN A 51 2.83 -19.87 -10.69
CA ASN A 51 2.29 -19.15 -11.85
C ASN A 51 0.78 -19.29 -12.01
N ARG A 52 0.20 -20.45 -11.68
CA ARG A 52 -1.25 -20.67 -11.82
C ARG A 52 -2.12 -19.75 -10.95
N GLU A 53 -1.71 -19.47 -9.71
CA GLU A 53 -2.50 -18.61 -8.82
C GLU A 53 -2.32 -17.13 -9.16
N ASN A 54 -1.08 -16.72 -9.45
CA ASN A 54 -0.77 -15.36 -9.87
C ASN A 54 -1.43 -15.03 -11.21
N ASP A 55 -1.39 -15.95 -12.19
CA ASP A 55 -2.05 -15.80 -13.48
C ASP A 55 -3.58 -15.69 -13.31
N LYS A 56 -4.16 -16.47 -12.39
CA LYS A 56 -5.60 -16.42 -12.12
C LYS A 56 -6.00 -15.09 -11.48
N LEU A 57 -5.20 -14.59 -10.53
CA LEU A 57 -5.41 -13.30 -9.88
C LEU A 57 -5.28 -12.16 -10.90
N GLU A 58 -4.19 -12.13 -11.67
CA GLU A 58 -3.96 -11.09 -12.67
C GLU A 58 -5.03 -11.10 -13.76
N LYS A 59 -5.46 -12.28 -14.22
CA LYS A 59 -6.60 -12.39 -15.13
C LYS A 59 -7.88 -11.79 -14.54
N LYS A 60 -8.15 -12.03 -13.25
CA LYS A 60 -9.33 -11.46 -12.57
C LYS A 60 -9.22 -9.94 -12.41
N LEU A 61 -8.03 -9.42 -12.09
CA LEU A 61 -7.78 -7.98 -12.05
C LEU A 61 -8.05 -7.35 -13.42
N LYS A 62 -7.51 -7.92 -14.51
CA LYS A 62 -7.81 -7.46 -15.88
C LYS A 62 -9.31 -7.46 -16.18
N GLU A 63 -10.02 -8.53 -15.81
CA GLU A 63 -11.49 -8.62 -16.00
C GLU A 63 -12.24 -7.50 -15.25
N TYR A 64 -11.83 -7.16 -14.03
CA TYR A 64 -12.45 -6.08 -13.26
C TYR A 64 -12.10 -4.70 -13.80
N PHE A 65 -10.83 -4.44 -14.13
CA PHE A 65 -10.40 -3.16 -14.70
C PHE A 65 -11.00 -2.92 -16.09
N LYS A 66 -11.21 -3.98 -16.89
CA LYS A 66 -12.01 -3.89 -18.11
C LYS A 66 -13.41 -3.37 -17.86
N LYS A 67 -14.10 -3.92 -16.85
CA LYS A 67 -15.46 -3.44 -16.49
C LYS A 67 -15.44 -1.99 -16.00
N ILE A 68 -14.43 -1.59 -15.24
CA ILE A 68 -14.28 -0.19 -14.80
C ILE A 68 -14.05 0.72 -16.00
N TYR A 69 -13.17 0.34 -16.91
CA TYR A 69 -12.89 1.07 -18.15
C TYR A 69 -14.14 1.22 -19.02
N ASP A 70 -14.84 0.12 -19.29
CA ASP A 70 -16.06 0.11 -20.12
C ASP A 70 -17.13 1.06 -19.53
N ASN A 71 -17.36 1.00 -18.21
CA ASN A 71 -18.30 1.90 -17.51
C ASN A 71 -17.84 3.36 -17.49
N LEU A 72 -16.52 3.61 -17.38
CA LEU A 72 -15.97 4.97 -17.37
C LEU A 72 -16.13 5.62 -18.73
N VAL A 73 -15.81 4.87 -19.79
CA VAL A 73 -15.91 5.31 -21.18
C VAL A 73 -17.37 5.53 -21.60
N GLU A 74 -18.29 4.70 -21.14
CA GLU A 74 -19.73 4.91 -21.38
C GLU A 74 -20.22 6.24 -20.78
N LYS A 75 -19.67 6.64 -19.63
CA LYS A 75 -20.02 7.89 -18.94
C LYS A 75 -19.26 9.11 -19.46
N LYS A 76 -18.03 8.92 -19.94
CA LYS A 76 -17.10 9.97 -20.39
C LYS A 76 -16.24 9.41 -21.53
N GLU A 77 -16.65 9.68 -22.76
CA GLU A 77 -15.98 9.11 -23.94
C GLU A 77 -14.52 9.57 -24.06
N GLU A 78 -14.20 10.77 -23.60
CA GLU A 78 -12.85 11.36 -23.58
C GLU A 78 -11.86 10.55 -22.73
N ALA A 79 -12.36 9.67 -21.84
CA ALA A 79 -11.51 8.77 -21.08
C ALA A 79 -10.70 7.81 -21.98
N LYS A 80 -11.18 7.51 -23.20
CA LYS A 80 -10.44 6.71 -24.20
C LYS A 80 -9.14 7.39 -24.63
N ASP A 81 -9.10 8.72 -24.67
CA ASP A 81 -7.93 9.48 -25.11
C ASP A 81 -6.81 9.46 -24.07
N TYR A 82 -7.19 9.36 -22.80
CA TYR A 82 -6.27 9.29 -21.66
C TYR A 82 -5.83 7.85 -21.37
N TYR A 83 -6.78 6.90 -21.30
CA TYR A 83 -6.51 5.49 -21.01
C TYR A 83 -6.40 4.67 -22.31
N LYS A 84 -5.18 4.61 -22.86
CA LYS A 84 -4.91 3.95 -24.15
C LYS A 84 -4.63 2.46 -24.03
N ASP A 85 -4.05 2.00 -22.92
CA ASP A 85 -3.87 0.57 -22.68
C ASP A 85 -5.21 -0.10 -22.36
N THR A 86 -5.72 -0.84 -23.34
CA THR A 86 -6.95 -1.64 -23.22
C THR A 86 -6.68 -3.11 -22.96
N THR A 87 -5.41 -3.51 -22.80
CA THR A 87 -5.02 -4.91 -22.57
C THR A 87 -4.73 -5.16 -21.09
N ASN A 88 -3.92 -4.30 -20.45
CA ASN A 88 -3.56 -4.45 -19.05
C ASN A 88 -4.17 -3.36 -18.16
N TYR A 89 -4.54 -2.22 -18.75
CA TYR A 89 -5.10 -1.05 -18.10
C TYR A 89 -4.13 -0.38 -17.13
N TYR A 90 -2.84 -0.33 -17.47
CA TYR A 90 -1.80 0.16 -16.55
C TYR A 90 -2.08 1.57 -16.04
N GLU A 91 -2.36 2.55 -16.91
CA GLU A 91 -2.64 3.93 -16.49
C GLU A 91 -3.88 4.01 -15.59
N LEU A 92 -4.94 3.26 -15.92
CA LEU A 92 -6.15 3.21 -15.10
C LEU A 92 -5.90 2.58 -13.73
N ARG A 93 -5.03 1.57 -13.65
CA ARG A 93 -4.67 0.92 -12.38
C ARG A 93 -3.81 1.82 -11.51
N GLU A 94 -2.89 2.60 -12.09
CA GLU A 94 -2.10 3.61 -11.36
C GLU A 94 -3.00 4.66 -10.73
N ASP A 95 -3.90 5.25 -11.52
CA ASP A 95 -4.81 6.30 -11.03
C ASP A 95 -5.81 5.74 -10.01
N TRP A 96 -6.28 4.50 -10.21
CA TRP A 96 -7.10 3.82 -9.22
C TRP A 96 -6.35 3.60 -7.91
N TRP A 97 -5.09 3.18 -7.96
CA TRP A 97 -4.29 3.01 -6.75
C TRP A 97 -4.12 4.35 -6.03
N GLU A 98 -3.67 5.40 -6.72
CA GLU A 98 -3.47 6.72 -6.12
C GLU A 98 -4.75 7.25 -5.45
N LEU A 99 -5.91 7.06 -6.08
CA LEU A 99 -7.19 7.48 -5.50
C LEU A 99 -7.60 6.67 -4.25
N ASN A 100 -7.24 5.39 -4.18
CA ASN A 100 -7.74 4.48 -3.13
C ASN A 100 -6.69 4.13 -2.06
N ARG A 101 -5.42 4.50 -2.26
CA ARG A 101 -4.29 4.08 -1.41
C ARG A 101 -4.46 4.46 0.06
N GLU A 102 -5.07 5.61 0.35
CA GLU A 102 -5.39 6.04 1.72
C GLU A 102 -6.38 5.09 2.41
N THR A 103 -7.40 4.64 1.68
CA THR A 103 -8.39 3.68 2.21
C THR A 103 -7.75 2.30 2.42
N VAL A 104 -6.86 1.89 1.51
CA VAL A 104 -6.11 0.64 1.66
C VAL A 104 -5.16 0.71 2.86
N TRP A 105 -4.48 1.84 3.07
CA TRP A 105 -3.64 2.09 4.24
C TRP A 105 -4.46 2.07 5.54
N LYS A 106 -5.62 2.72 5.53
CA LYS A 106 -6.58 2.67 6.64
C LYS A 106 -6.98 1.23 6.98
N ALA A 107 -7.18 0.38 5.99
CA ALA A 107 -7.53 -1.00 6.22
C ALA A 107 -6.36 -1.81 6.79
N ILE A 108 -5.16 -1.70 6.22
CA ILE A 108 -3.99 -2.50 6.64
C ILE A 108 -3.48 -2.10 8.03
N THR A 109 -3.61 -0.84 8.44
CA THR A 109 -3.14 -0.42 9.77
C THR A 109 -4.23 -0.39 10.84
N CYS A 110 -5.42 -0.92 10.54
CA CYS A 110 -6.61 -0.84 11.41
C CYS A 110 -6.32 -1.23 12.88
N ASN A 111 -5.51 -2.27 13.08
CA ASN A 111 -5.19 -2.84 14.39
C ASN A 111 -3.76 -2.55 14.88
N ALA A 112 -3.03 -1.62 14.25
CA ALA A 112 -1.61 -1.33 14.51
C ALA A 112 -1.36 -0.34 15.67
N GLN A 113 -2.24 -0.32 16.68
CA GLN A 113 -2.18 0.63 17.82
C GLN A 113 -0.82 0.60 18.55
N GLY A 114 -0.37 1.75 19.07
CA GLY A 114 0.86 1.87 19.85
C GLY A 114 2.17 1.76 19.05
N ASN A 115 2.10 1.53 17.74
CA ASN A 115 3.27 1.45 16.87
C ASN A 115 3.53 2.78 16.16
N ARG A 116 4.80 3.00 15.81
CA ARG A 116 5.27 4.24 15.17
C ARG A 116 5.99 3.91 13.87
N TYR A 117 5.80 4.75 12.84
CA TYR A 117 6.64 4.70 11.65
C TYR A 117 7.99 5.37 11.96
N PHE A 118 9.10 4.78 11.51
CA PHE A 118 10.45 5.23 11.88
C PHE A 118 10.81 6.62 11.35
N ARG A 119 10.24 7.01 10.20
CA ARG A 119 10.49 8.32 9.60
C ARG A 119 9.52 9.36 10.15
N ALA A 120 10.04 10.55 10.41
CA ALA A 120 9.22 11.71 10.71
C ALA A 120 8.64 12.25 9.40
N THR A 121 7.38 11.91 9.13
CA THR A 121 6.71 12.17 7.84
C THR A 121 5.40 12.92 8.00
N CYS A 122 4.98 13.21 9.23
CA CYS A 122 3.72 13.90 9.51
C CYS A 122 3.95 15.40 9.66
N GLY A 123 3.47 16.18 8.69
CA GLY A 123 3.59 17.65 8.62
C GLY A 123 4.33 18.12 7.37
N ASP A 124 4.05 19.36 6.95
CA ASP A 124 4.51 19.89 5.64
C ASP A 124 5.95 20.41 5.63
N ASN A 125 6.59 20.47 6.80
CA ASN A 125 7.95 20.97 6.96
C ASN A 125 8.82 19.91 7.61
N GLU A 126 9.90 19.51 6.93
CA GLU A 126 10.86 18.49 7.36
C GLU A 126 11.44 18.79 8.75
N LYS A 127 11.63 20.07 9.11
CA LYS A 127 12.16 20.48 10.42
C LYS A 127 11.17 20.32 11.56
N THR A 128 9.88 20.21 11.27
CA THR A 128 8.81 20.07 12.26
C THR A 128 8.03 18.76 12.09
N ALA A 129 8.45 17.91 11.15
CA ALA A 129 7.79 16.65 10.87
C ALA A 129 7.79 15.78 12.12
N THR A 130 6.66 15.19 12.42
CA THR A 130 6.48 14.29 13.55
C THR A 130 6.40 12.85 13.09
N LEU A 131 6.71 11.92 13.99
CA LEU A 131 6.49 10.49 13.73
C LEU A 131 4.99 10.23 13.63
N ALA A 132 4.60 9.28 12.78
CA ALA A 132 3.25 8.74 12.74
C ALA A 132 3.00 7.94 14.03
N LYS A 133 2.51 8.61 15.06
CA LYS A 133 2.21 8.03 16.38
C LYS A 133 0.72 7.71 16.40
N ASP A 134 0.43 6.43 16.61
CA ASP A 134 -0.90 5.81 16.63
C ASP A 134 -1.31 5.23 15.26
N LYS A 135 -1.49 3.90 15.22
CA LYS A 135 -1.86 3.07 14.05
C LYS A 135 -1.06 3.33 12.77
N CYS A 136 0.21 3.73 12.90
CA CYS A 136 1.07 4.06 11.77
C CYS A 136 0.44 5.13 10.85
N ARG A 137 -0.27 6.12 11.42
CA ARG A 137 -0.91 7.21 10.68
C ARG A 137 -0.47 8.57 11.20
N CYS A 138 -0.63 9.56 10.35
CA CYS A 138 -0.47 10.95 10.75
C CYS A 138 -1.74 11.47 11.44
N LYS A 139 -1.58 12.50 12.27
CA LYS A 139 -2.71 13.27 12.81
C LYS A 139 -2.99 14.46 11.88
N ASP A 140 -4.20 15.01 11.94
CA ASP A 140 -4.54 16.23 11.20
C ASP A 140 -3.68 17.43 11.66
N GLU A 141 -3.66 18.52 10.89
CA GLU A 141 -2.91 19.76 11.22
C GLU A 141 -3.19 20.29 12.64
N TYR A 142 -4.36 19.94 13.20
CA TYR A 142 -4.79 20.37 14.54
C TYR A 142 -4.48 19.34 15.63
N GLY A 143 -3.88 18.19 15.28
CA GLY A 143 -3.51 17.10 16.18
C GLY A 143 -4.69 16.39 16.85
N LYS A 144 -5.92 16.58 16.35
CA LYS A 144 -7.16 16.14 17.01
C LYS A 144 -7.65 14.79 16.55
N ASN A 145 -7.47 14.44 15.28
CA ASN A 145 -7.92 13.15 14.73
C ASN A 145 -6.80 12.42 14.00
N GLU A 146 -6.88 11.09 13.98
CA GLU A 146 -6.07 10.31 13.05
C GLU A 146 -6.56 10.54 11.63
N THR A 147 -5.65 10.94 10.74
CA THR A 147 -5.92 11.03 9.31
C THR A 147 -5.65 9.67 8.67
N ASP A 148 -6.28 9.43 7.52
CA ASP A 148 -5.96 8.25 6.70
C ASP A 148 -4.72 8.49 5.81
N GLN A 149 -3.96 9.56 6.10
CA GLN A 149 -2.75 9.92 5.38
C GLN A 149 -1.71 8.81 5.49
N VAL A 150 -1.24 8.36 4.33
CA VAL A 150 -0.19 7.34 4.21
C VAL A 150 1.17 7.99 4.51
N PRO A 151 1.86 7.63 5.60
CA PRO A 151 3.14 8.24 5.97
C PRO A 151 4.31 7.69 5.13
N THR A 152 4.06 6.79 4.17
CA THR A 152 5.08 6.15 3.35
C THR A 152 4.84 6.41 1.86
N TYR A 153 5.94 6.41 1.12
CA TYR A 153 5.99 6.44 -0.34
C TYR A 153 6.61 5.16 -0.89
N PHE A 154 6.66 4.08 -0.10
CA PHE A 154 7.21 2.80 -0.54
C PHE A 154 6.47 2.26 -1.77
N ASP A 155 5.17 2.50 -1.89
CA ASP A 155 4.41 2.17 -3.09
C ASP A 155 4.86 2.94 -4.35
N TYR A 156 5.68 3.97 -4.22
CA TYR A 156 6.31 4.68 -5.36
C TYR A 156 7.79 4.32 -5.58
N VAL A 157 8.35 3.44 -4.75
CA VAL A 157 9.72 2.92 -4.92
C VAL A 157 9.66 1.60 -5.72
N PRO A 158 10.49 1.39 -6.75
CA PRO A 158 10.52 0.12 -7.50
C PRO A 158 10.68 -1.12 -6.60
N GLN A 159 9.89 -2.18 -6.85
CA GLN A 159 9.82 -3.37 -5.99
C GLN A 159 11.18 -4.02 -5.70
N TYR A 160 12.04 -4.14 -6.71
CA TYR A 160 13.39 -4.69 -6.55
C TYR A 160 14.21 -3.97 -5.45
N LEU A 161 14.12 -2.63 -5.38
CA LEU A 161 14.86 -1.86 -4.37
C LEU A 161 14.29 -2.09 -2.96
N ARG A 162 12.97 -2.26 -2.85
CA ARG A 162 12.31 -2.53 -1.56
C ARG A 162 12.65 -3.90 -1.03
N TRP A 163 12.61 -4.91 -1.90
CA TRP A 163 13.03 -6.26 -1.53
C TRP A 163 14.51 -6.25 -1.15
N PHE A 164 15.39 -5.64 -1.95
CA PHE A 164 16.81 -5.56 -1.61
C PHE A 164 17.07 -4.96 -0.21
N GLU A 165 16.35 -3.90 0.17
CA GLU A 165 16.45 -3.30 1.51
C GLU A 165 15.86 -4.17 2.63
N GLU A 166 14.87 -5.02 2.33
CA GLU A 166 14.29 -5.96 3.29
C GLU A 166 15.19 -7.17 3.58
N TRP A 167 15.95 -7.63 2.58
CA TRP A 167 16.86 -8.76 2.70
C TRP A 167 18.23 -8.41 3.33
N ALA A 168 18.56 -7.12 3.44
CA ALA A 168 19.84 -6.61 3.96
C ALA A 168 19.89 -6.61 5.50
#